data_AF-A0A4T0D744-F1
#
_entry.id   AF-A0A4T0D744-F1
#
_cell.length_a   1.000
_cell.length_b   1.000
_cell.length_c   1.000
_cell.angle_alpha   90.00
_cell.angle_beta   90.00
_cell.angle_gamma   90.00
#
_symmetry.space_group_name_H-M   'P 1'
#
loop_
_entity.id
_entity.type
_entity.pdbx_description
1 polymer ?
#
loop_
_entity_poly.entity_id
_entity_poly.type
_entity_poly.pdbx_seq_one_letter_code
_entity_poly.pdbx_strand_id
1 'polypeptide(L)'
;MLRYLNGSSYSDLRCSVPMPQILDLGISLFALADQYDVSTLRANIVDWFSMDVRNLMCFKVVPYAFQRLLGPSALFLADTSLQDTAFELCLENIETLLETQTFHDLLLDGTLLHSTFAGPLLAEVGGRLQQFKTGKRGPTKDLDLSQVFTSEDNSLAST
;
A
#
# COMPACT_ATOMS: atom_id res chain seq x y z
N MET A 1 -6.98 10.58 -18.13
CA MET A 1 -8.43 10.64 -17.82
C MET A 1 -9.32 10.37 -19.03
N LEU A 2 -9.24 11.19 -20.08
CA LEU A 2 -10.10 11.05 -21.28
C LEU A 2 -10.09 9.66 -21.92
N ARG A 3 -8.92 9.01 -22.02
CA ARG A 3 -8.83 7.64 -22.55
C ARG A 3 -9.67 6.63 -21.75
N TYR A 4 -9.69 6.75 -20.43
CA TYR A 4 -10.47 5.86 -19.56
C TYR A 4 -11.96 6.11 -19.66
N LEU A 5 -12.37 7.37 -19.70
CA LEU A 5 -13.78 7.72 -19.95
C LEU A 5 -14.27 7.23 -21.32
N ASN A 6 -13.36 7.08 -22.29
CA ASN A 6 -13.63 6.48 -23.59
C ASN A 6 -13.48 4.94 -23.62
N GLY A 7 -13.41 4.28 -22.45
CA GLY A 7 -13.38 2.82 -22.33
C GLY A 7 -12.01 2.16 -22.45
N SER A 8 -10.91 2.93 -22.50
CA SER A 8 -9.56 2.35 -22.49
C SER A 8 -9.11 2.00 -21.07
N SER A 9 -8.35 0.90 -20.92
CA SER A 9 -7.68 0.60 -19.65
C SER A 9 -6.42 1.46 -19.45
N TYR A 10 -6.00 1.64 -18.20
CA TYR A 10 -4.68 2.20 -17.86
C TYR A 10 -3.56 1.17 -17.78
N SER A 11 -3.85 -0.11 -18.01
CA SER A 11 -2.85 -1.19 -18.00
C SER A 11 -1.68 -0.87 -18.95
N ASP A 12 -1.97 -0.39 -20.16
CA ASP A 12 -0.95 -0.06 -21.16
C ASP A 12 -0.08 1.13 -20.73
N LEU A 13 -0.69 2.12 -20.06
CA LEU A 13 0.04 3.27 -19.54
C LEU A 13 1.02 2.84 -18.46
N ARG A 14 0.58 1.96 -17.55
CA ARG A 14 1.40 1.44 -16.45
C ARG A 14 2.62 0.67 -16.97
N CYS A 15 2.47 -0.14 -18.02
CA CYS A 15 3.58 -0.86 -18.64
C CYS A 15 4.59 0.06 -19.35
N SER A 16 4.20 1.29 -19.69
CA SER A 16 5.06 2.25 -20.41
C SER A 16 5.88 3.16 -19.49
N VAL A 17 5.58 3.18 -18.19
CA VAL A 17 6.19 4.11 -17.22
C VAL A 17 7.40 3.44 -16.55
N PRO A 18 8.54 4.15 -16.41
CA PRO A 18 9.68 3.63 -15.65
C PRO A 18 9.27 3.27 -14.22
N MET A 19 9.77 2.13 -13.71
CA MET A 19 9.49 1.64 -12.34
C MET A 19 9.54 2.70 -11.24
N PRO A 20 10.50 3.65 -11.21
CA PRO A 20 10.54 4.67 -10.16
C PRO A 20 9.33 5.62 -10.15
N GLN A 21 8.62 5.75 -11.26
CA GLN A 21 7.51 6.70 -11.45
C GLN A 21 6.13 6.05 -11.34
N ILE A 22 6.07 4.72 -11.18
CA ILE A 22 4.82 3.97 -11.19
C ILE A 22 3.90 4.34 -10.02
N LEU A 23 4.48 4.57 -8.84
CA LEU A 23 3.74 4.98 -7.64
C LEU A 23 3.22 6.42 -7.76
N ASP A 24 4.04 7.33 -8.27
CA ASP A 24 3.63 8.71 -8.53
C ASP A 24 2.49 8.80 -9.56
N LEU A 25 2.56 7.96 -10.61
CA LEU A 25 1.47 7.83 -11.57
C LEU A 25 0.20 7.34 -10.89
N GLY A 26 0.28 6.29 -10.05
CA GLY A 26 -0.86 5.76 -9.31
C GLY A 26 -1.53 6.82 -8.45
N ILE A 27 -0.75 7.55 -7.63
CA ILE A 27 -1.24 8.64 -6.78
C ILE A 27 -1.92 9.74 -7.63
N SER A 28 -1.30 10.14 -8.73
CA SER A 28 -1.83 11.20 -9.59
C SER A 28 -3.11 10.78 -10.32
N LEU A 29 -3.19 9.53 -10.77
CA LEU A 29 -4.40 8.97 -11.37
C LEU A 29 -5.52 8.83 -10.34
N PHE A 30 -5.20 8.47 -9.09
CA PHE A 30 -6.20 8.38 -8.03
C PHE A 30 -6.83 9.74 -7.75
N ALA A 31 -6.01 10.79 -7.61
CA ALA A 31 -6.50 12.15 -7.40
C ALA A 31 -7.41 12.62 -8.55
N LEU A 32 -7.07 12.27 -9.80
CA LEU A 32 -7.95 12.53 -10.94
C LEU A 32 -9.24 11.70 -10.88
N ALA A 33 -9.17 10.43 -10.51
CA ALA A 33 -10.35 9.57 -10.37
C ALA A 33 -11.27 10.05 -9.24
N ASP A 34 -10.71 10.61 -8.16
CA ASP A 34 -11.44 11.26 -7.07
C ASP A 34 -12.13 12.53 -7.57
N GLN A 35 -11.40 13.41 -8.26
CA GLN A 35 -11.93 14.67 -8.80
C GLN A 35 -13.08 14.48 -9.81
N TYR A 36 -13.01 13.45 -10.65
CA TYR A 36 -14.04 13.15 -11.67
C TYR A 36 -15.09 12.14 -11.19
N ASP A 37 -15.07 11.78 -9.91
CA ASP A 37 -15.92 10.78 -9.27
C ASP A 37 -16.04 9.44 -10.02
N VAL A 38 -14.89 8.83 -10.33
CA VAL A 38 -14.81 7.53 -11.02
C VAL A 38 -14.36 6.45 -10.02
N SER A 39 -15.33 5.92 -9.28
CA SER A 39 -15.11 4.95 -8.18
C SER A 39 -14.42 3.65 -8.62
N THR A 40 -14.79 3.09 -9.78
CA THR A 40 -14.17 1.86 -10.30
C THR A 40 -12.68 2.04 -10.57
N LEU A 41 -12.28 3.23 -11.02
CA LEU A 41 -10.88 3.55 -11.24
C LEU A 41 -10.13 3.72 -9.92
N ARG A 42 -10.74 4.37 -8.92
CA ARG A 42 -10.15 4.49 -7.57
C ARG A 42 -9.85 3.13 -6.97
N ALA A 43 -10.82 2.20 -6.98
CA ALA A 43 -10.64 0.84 -6.49
C ALA A 43 -9.49 0.10 -7.20
N ASN A 44 -9.48 0.13 -8.54
CA ASN A 44 -8.42 -0.52 -9.32
C ASN A 44 -7.03 0.05 -9.00
N ILE A 45 -6.93 1.37 -8.77
CA ILE A 45 -5.65 2.02 -8.45
C ILE A 45 -5.17 1.60 -7.05
N VAL A 46 -6.06 1.47 -6.07
CA VAL A 46 -5.69 1.00 -4.73
C VAL A 46 -5.06 -0.40 -4.80
N ASP A 47 -5.68 -1.32 -5.54
CA ASP A 47 -5.16 -2.68 -5.72
C ASP A 47 -3.76 -2.69 -6.35
N TRP A 48 -3.59 -1.93 -7.43
CA TRP A 48 -2.32 -1.88 -8.16
C TRP A 48 -1.23 -1.18 -7.36
N PHE A 49 -1.57 -0.08 -6.67
CA PHE A 49 -0.65 0.63 -5.80
C PHE A 49 -0.15 -0.28 -4.68
N SER A 50 -1.06 -1.04 -4.05
CA SER A 50 -0.72 -2.00 -3.00
C SER A 50 0.25 -3.07 -3.50
N MET A 51 0.01 -3.61 -4.70
CA MET A 51 0.91 -4.57 -5.33
C MET A 51 2.28 -3.95 -5.67
N ASP A 52 2.31 -2.75 -6.24
CA ASP A 52 3.56 -2.07 -6.62
C ASP A 52 4.40 -1.70 -5.41
N VAL A 53 3.79 -1.21 -4.33
CA VAL A 53 4.48 -0.90 -3.07
C VAL A 53 5.14 -2.14 -2.50
N ARG A 54 4.44 -3.28 -2.46
CA ARG A 54 5.02 -4.55 -1.98
C ARG A 54 6.21 -5.00 -2.83
N ASN A 55 6.12 -4.85 -4.15
CA ASN A 55 7.23 -5.19 -5.06
C ASN A 55 8.42 -4.23 -4.96
N LEU A 56 8.18 -2.99 -4.53
CA LEU A 56 9.16 -1.92 -4.49
C LEU A 56 9.61 -1.54 -3.08
N MET A 57 9.27 -2.32 -2.05
CA MET A 57 9.43 -1.93 -0.64
C MET A 57 10.85 -1.48 -0.27
N CYS A 58 11.87 -2.11 -0.85
CA CYS A 58 13.28 -1.79 -0.58
C CYS A 58 13.82 -0.58 -1.37
N PHE A 59 13.00 0.04 -2.22
CA PHE A 59 13.41 1.17 -3.05
C PHE A 59 13.00 2.49 -2.41
N LYS A 60 13.86 3.51 -2.55
CA LYS A 60 13.62 4.87 -2.03
C LYS A 60 12.31 5.52 -2.49
N VAL A 61 11.71 5.03 -3.57
CA VAL A 61 10.44 5.55 -4.10
C VAL A 61 9.25 5.28 -3.18
N VAL A 62 9.30 4.21 -2.37
CA VAL A 62 8.21 3.87 -1.44
C VAL A 62 8.10 4.89 -0.31
N PRO A 63 9.18 5.24 0.43
CA PRO A 63 9.12 6.32 1.43
C PRO A 63 8.61 7.66 0.87
N TYR A 64 8.99 8.05 -0.34
CA TYR A 64 8.47 9.26 -0.99
C TYR A 64 6.99 9.15 -1.34
N ALA A 65 6.52 7.98 -1.79
CA ALA A 65 5.10 7.75 -2.04
C ALA A 65 4.29 7.85 -0.73
N PHE A 66 4.78 7.29 0.37
CA PHE A 66 4.17 7.44 1.69
C PHE A 66 4.16 8.89 2.17
N GLN A 67 5.27 9.62 2.04
CA GLN A 67 5.30 11.05 2.35
C GLN A 67 4.22 11.83 1.58
N ARG A 68 4.02 11.51 0.31
CA ARG A 68 3.05 12.21 -0.54
C ARG A 68 1.59 11.91 -0.18
N LEU A 69 1.32 10.75 0.42
CA LEU A 69 -0.04 10.33 0.80
C LEU A 69 -0.36 10.61 2.28
N LEU A 70 0.65 10.53 3.15
CA LEU A 70 0.48 10.51 4.60
C LEU A 70 1.14 11.71 5.28
N GLY A 71 2.04 12.41 4.58
CA GLY A 71 2.81 13.52 5.13
C GLY A 71 1.98 14.79 5.32
N PRO A 72 2.56 15.83 5.95
CA PRO A 72 1.86 17.08 6.22
C PRO A 72 1.36 17.83 4.98
N SER A 73 1.98 17.59 3.83
CA SER A 73 1.62 18.18 2.54
C SER A 73 0.88 17.18 1.63
N ALA A 74 0.26 16.15 2.22
CA ALA A 74 -0.49 15.17 1.46
C ALA A 74 -1.65 15.80 0.66
N LEU A 75 -2.01 15.14 -0.43
CA LEU A 75 -3.16 15.54 -1.25
C LEU A 75 -4.44 15.49 -0.43
N PHE A 76 -5.29 16.50 -0.59
CA PHE A 76 -6.65 16.49 -0.05
C PHE A 76 -7.53 15.65 -0.99
N LEU A 77 -7.89 14.45 -0.53
CA LEU A 77 -8.73 13.49 -1.26
C LEU A 77 -10.05 13.31 -0.52
N ALA A 78 -11.16 13.22 -1.25
CA ALA A 78 -12.46 12.91 -0.67
C ALA A 78 -12.56 11.43 -0.29
N ASP A 79 -12.02 10.55 -1.15
CA ASP A 79 -11.86 9.13 -0.90
C ASP A 79 -10.50 8.84 -0.22
N THR A 80 -10.53 8.40 1.05
CA THR A 80 -9.32 8.13 1.84
C THR A 80 -8.73 6.75 1.61
N SER A 81 -9.35 5.89 0.80
CA SER A 81 -8.96 4.47 0.64
C SER A 81 -7.49 4.28 0.28
N LEU A 82 -6.93 5.15 -0.57
CA LEU A 82 -5.51 5.10 -0.93
C LEU A 82 -4.60 5.52 0.22
N GLN A 83 -5.00 6.52 1.02
CA GLN A 83 -4.24 6.94 2.21
C GLN A 83 -4.28 5.86 3.29
N ASP A 84 -5.46 5.28 3.54
CA ASP A 84 -5.63 4.21 4.51
C ASP A 84 -4.80 2.98 4.11
N THR A 85 -4.86 2.58 2.84
CA THR A 85 -4.05 1.47 2.29
C THR A 85 -2.55 1.75 2.41
N ALA A 86 -2.11 2.98 2.09
CA ALA A 86 -0.70 3.35 2.22
C ALA A 86 -0.23 3.31 3.68
N PHE A 87 -1.08 3.71 4.62
CA PHE A 87 -0.77 3.65 6.04
C PHE A 87 -0.68 2.20 6.55
N GLU A 88 -1.63 1.34 6.16
CA GLU A 88 -1.58 -0.08 6.48
C GLU A 88 -0.30 -0.75 5.96
N LEU A 89 0.07 -0.50 4.70
CA LEU A 89 1.31 -1.02 4.12
C LEU A 89 2.56 -0.53 4.86
N CYS A 90 2.56 0.72 5.33
CA CYS A 90 3.64 1.26 6.15
C CYS A 90 3.77 0.52 7.48
N LEU A 91 2.66 0.23 8.17
CA LEU A 91 2.66 -0.53 9.41
C LEU A 91 3.07 -1.99 9.21
N GLU A 92 2.54 -2.65 8.18
CA GLU A 92 2.87 -4.03 7.82
C GLU A 92 4.38 -4.22 7.61
N ASN A 93 5.02 -3.25 6.94
CA ASN A 93 6.41 -3.35 6.49
C ASN A 93 7.37 -2.43 7.27
N ILE A 94 6.97 -2.00 8.47
CA ILE A 94 7.72 -0.99 9.25
C ILE A 94 9.17 -1.41 9.53
N GLU A 95 9.42 -2.70 9.74
CA GLU A 95 10.77 -3.24 9.99
C GLU A 95 11.68 -3.05 8.76
N THR A 96 11.21 -3.43 7.57
CA THR A 96 11.93 -3.23 6.31
C THR A 96 12.11 -1.73 5.99
N LEU A 97 11.11 -0.92 6.29
CA LEU A 97 11.17 0.52 6.05
C LEU A 97 12.18 1.20 6.97
N LEU A 98 12.30 0.78 8.22
CA LEU A 98 13.32 1.26 9.15
C LEU A 98 14.75 0.86 8.71
N GLU A 99 14.94 -0.13 7.86
CA GLU A 99 16.27 -0.41 7.29
C GLU A 99 16.64 0.59 6.17
N THR A 100 15.68 1.37 5.67
CA THR A 100 15.89 2.29 4.55
C THR A 100 16.27 3.69 5.04
N GLN A 101 17.45 4.16 4.66
CA GLN A 101 17.94 5.51 5.04
C GLN A 101 16.94 6.62 4.69
N THR A 102 16.34 6.56 3.50
CA THR A 102 15.35 7.57 3.05
C THR A 102 14.13 7.64 3.98
N PHE A 103 13.65 6.50 4.50
CA PHE A 103 12.53 6.50 5.43
C PHE A 103 12.91 7.17 6.75
N HIS A 104 14.11 6.87 7.25
CA HIS A 104 14.65 7.51 8.45
C HIS A 104 14.78 9.02 8.29
N ASP A 105 15.36 9.49 7.19
CA ASP A 105 15.55 10.92 6.94
C ASP A 105 14.19 11.66 6.94
N LEU A 106 13.20 11.12 6.21
CA LEU A 106 11.87 11.71 6.14
C LEU A 106 11.13 11.71 7.50
N LEU A 107 11.34 10.67 8.31
CA LEU A 107 10.75 10.57 9.65
C LEU A 107 11.37 11.58 10.61
N LEU A 108 12.70 11.72 10.60
CA LEU A 108 13.45 12.67 11.43
C LEU A 108 13.17 14.13 11.04
N ASP A 109 13.02 14.39 9.74
CA ASP A 109 12.64 15.70 9.22
C ASP A 109 11.17 16.05 9.53
N GLY A 110 10.39 15.10 10.05
CA GLY A 110 8.97 15.29 10.38
C GLY A 110 8.09 15.47 9.13
N THR A 111 8.57 15.05 7.97
CA THR A 111 7.86 15.23 6.69
C THR A 111 7.13 13.97 6.23
N LEU A 112 7.48 12.80 6.78
CA LEU A 112 6.91 11.51 6.37
C LEU A 112 5.42 11.37 6.72
N LEU A 113 5.03 11.75 7.94
CA LEU A 113 3.70 11.51 8.48
C LEU A 113 3.11 12.76 9.12
N HIS A 114 1.88 13.08 8.76
CA HIS A 114 1.04 14.02 9.48
C HIS A 114 0.73 13.47 10.88
N SER A 115 0.43 14.37 11.82
CA SER A 115 0.19 14.03 13.23
C SER A 115 -0.92 12.99 13.43
N THR A 116 -1.91 12.97 12.54
CA THR A 116 -3.00 11.96 12.50
C THR A 116 -2.48 10.53 12.42
N PHE A 117 -1.40 10.29 11.69
CA PHE A 117 -0.83 8.96 11.45
C PHE A 117 0.32 8.63 12.42
N ALA A 118 0.98 9.65 12.98
CA ALA A 118 2.14 9.47 13.86
C ALA A 118 1.80 8.72 15.16
N GLY A 119 0.66 9.04 15.79
CA GLY A 119 0.22 8.38 17.03
C GLY A 119 0.02 6.87 16.85
N PRO A 120 -0.80 6.42 15.87
CA PRO A 120 -1.00 5.00 15.60
C PRO A 120 0.30 4.27 15.21
N LEU A 121 1.19 4.90 14.44
CA LEU A 121 2.50 4.31 14.13
C LEU A 121 3.33 4.06 15.41
N LEU A 122 3.41 5.04 16.30
CA LEU A 122 4.14 4.91 17.56
C LEU A 122 3.55 3.82 18.46
N ALA A 123 2.22 3.69 18.47
CA ALA A 123 1.54 2.63 19.20
C ALA A 123 1.90 1.24 18.65
N GLU A 124 1.92 1.06 17.33
CA GLU A 124 2.30 -0.20 16.67
C GLU A 124 3.76 -0.56 16.97
N VAL A 125 4.70 0.36 16.74
CA VAL A 125 6.13 0.14 17.01
C VAL A 125 6.37 -0.15 18.50
N GLY A 126 5.71 0.60 19.38
CA GLY A 126 5.76 0.39 20.83
C GLY A 126 5.21 -0.98 21.23
N GLY A 127 4.11 -1.42 20.63
CA GLY A 127 3.50 -2.73 20.83
C GLY A 127 4.45 -3.87 20.43
N ARG A 128 5.08 -3.78 19.25
CA ARG A 128 6.09 -4.76 18.80
C ARG A 128 7.29 -4.81 19.73
N LEU A 129 7.80 -3.66 20.17
CA LEU A 129 8.93 -3.60 21.10
C LEU A 129 8.62 -4.29 22.45
N GLN A 130 7.38 -4.16 22.95
CA GLN A 130 6.95 -4.88 24.16
C GLN A 130 6.86 -6.39 23.95
N GLN A 131 6.40 -6.85 22.78
CA GLN A 131 6.39 -8.28 22.43
C GLN A 131 7.81 -8.87 22.40
N PHE A 132 8.77 -8.15 21.81
CA PHE A 132 10.18 -8.53 21.85
C PHE A 132 10.72 -8.64 23.28
N LYS A 133 10.42 -7.66 24.14
CA LYS A 133 10.88 -7.66 25.55
C LYS A 133 10.26 -8.78 26.39
N THR A 134 9.03 -9.18 26.09
CA THR A 134 8.29 -10.18 26.88
C THR A 134 8.42 -11.60 26.34
N GLY A 135 9.13 -11.82 25.23
CA GLY A 135 9.35 -13.13 24.63
C GLY A 135 8.10 -13.82 24.07
N LYS A 136 6.95 -13.12 24.08
CA LYS A 136 5.72 -13.59 23.44
C LYS A 136 5.70 -13.05 22.01
N ARG A 137 6.14 -13.88 21.05
CA ARG A 137 5.70 -13.72 19.65
C ARG A 137 4.17 -13.62 19.70
N GLY A 138 3.61 -12.48 19.28
CA GLY A 138 2.18 -12.38 19.02
C GLY A 138 1.75 -13.48 18.03
N PRO A 139 0.45 -13.82 17.95
CA PRO A 139 0.00 -14.84 17.02
C PRO A 139 0.45 -14.44 15.62
N THR A 140 1.37 -15.22 15.05
CA THR A 140 1.48 -15.31 13.61
C THR A 140 0.07 -15.63 13.15
N LYS A 141 -0.52 -14.79 12.29
CA LYS A 141 -1.55 -15.29 11.38
C LYS A 141 -0.83 -16.28 10.48
N ASP A 142 -0.52 -17.46 11.01
CA ASP A 142 -0.27 -18.62 10.20
C ASP A 142 -1.57 -18.78 9.42
N LEU A 143 -1.54 -18.36 8.16
CA LEU A 143 -2.55 -18.75 7.21
C LEU A 143 -2.57 -20.28 7.28
N ASP A 144 -3.61 -20.81 7.91
CA ASP A 144 -3.87 -22.23 7.96
C ASP A 144 -4.24 -22.67 6.54
N LEU A 145 -3.21 -23.02 5.77
CA LEU A 145 -3.32 -23.51 4.40
C LEU A 145 -3.99 -24.89 4.33
N SER A 146 -4.39 -25.48 5.47
CA SER A 146 -5.17 -26.72 5.50
C SER A 146 -6.59 -26.55 4.93
N GLN A 147 -7.08 -25.32 4.77
CA GLN A 147 -8.41 -25.05 4.17
C GLN A 147 -8.38 -24.71 2.68
N VAL A 148 -7.20 -24.63 2.04
CA VAL A 148 -7.07 -24.29 0.60
C VAL A 148 -6.99 -25.53 -0.30
N PHE A 149 -6.78 -26.73 0.26
CA PHE A 149 -6.68 -27.98 -0.50
C PHE A 149 -7.79 -29.00 -0.22
N THR A 150 -9.04 -28.55 -0.07
CA THR A 150 -10.21 -29.45 -0.20
C THR A 150 -11.09 -29.02 -1.37
N SER A 151 -10.52 -29.05 -2.56
CA SER A 151 -11.31 -29.11 -3.78
C SER A 151 -10.44 -29.69 -4.89
N GLU A 152 -10.45 -31.02 -5.00
CA GLU A 152 -10.50 -31.75 -6.27
C GLU A 152 -10.34 -33.24 -5.98
N ASP A 153 -11.45 -33.98 -6.04
CA ASP A 153 -11.41 -35.32 -6.64
C ASP A 153 -12.78 -35.65 -7.26
N ASN A 154 -12.84 -35.31 -8.56
CA ASN A 154 -13.33 -36.16 -9.63
C ASN A 154 -14.79 -36.69 -9.57
N SER A 155 -15.68 -35.91 -10.18
CA SER A 155 -16.72 -36.50 -11.03
C SER A 155 -16.10 -36.84 -12.38
N LEU A 156 -15.98 -38.13 -12.70
CA LEU A 156 -16.12 -38.73 -14.04
C LEU A 156 -15.66 -40.20 -14.04
N ALA A 157 -16.61 -41.12 -14.03
CA ALA A 157 -16.49 -42.37 -14.79
C ALA A 157 -17.89 -42.98 -14.98
N SER A 158 -18.37 -42.91 -16.22
CA SER A 158 -19.51 -43.67 -16.73
C SER A 158 -19.25 -45.18 -16.64
N THR A 159 -20.26 -45.95 -16.22
CA THR A 159 -20.80 -47.12 -16.95
C THR A 159 -22.18 -47.46 -16.42
#